data_AF-A0A2W6BM77-F1
#
_entry.id   AF-A0A2W6BM77-F1
#
_cell.length_a   1.000
_cell.length_b   1.000
_cell.length_c   1.000
_cell.angle_alpha   90.00
_cell.angle_beta   90.00
_cell.angle_gamma   90.00
#
_symmetry.space_group_name_H-M   'P 1'
#
loop_
_entity.id
_entity.type
_entity.pdbx_description
1 polymer ?
#
loop_
_entity_poly.entity_id
_entity_poly.type
_entity_poly.pdbx_seq_one_letter_code
_entity_poly.pdbx_strand_id
1 'polypeptide(L)'
;MAIGALVLALTLPWTIPRADALVQQGRDADLAAHFQQRLFTAVDHAGGPRAVLPCRSSYVAVNHSLASVLAWKLRVPLRRIRPLMPGTGFVFSAPRNRDTGSTPPIAHASADRVGIVARVPPWAVLEVTRRSASATPHCAPGDRS
;
A
#
# COMPACT_ATOMS: atom_id res chain seq x y z
N MET A 1 29.86 -44.29 17.05
CA MET A 1 29.62 -42.98 17.70
C MET A 1 30.42 -41.84 17.06
N ALA A 2 31.71 -42.00 16.74
CA ALA A 2 32.55 -40.91 16.21
C ALA A 2 32.17 -40.39 14.80
N ILE A 3 31.70 -41.27 13.90
CA ILE A 3 31.37 -40.91 12.52
C ILE A 3 30.14 -39.98 12.45
N GLY A 4 29.13 -40.22 13.28
CA GLY A 4 27.93 -39.37 13.34
C GLY A 4 28.24 -37.94 13.80
N ALA A 5 29.14 -37.79 14.78
CA ALA A 5 29.59 -36.48 15.25
C ALA A 5 30.38 -35.71 14.18
N LEU A 6 31.19 -36.40 13.37
CA LEU A 6 31.98 -35.79 12.30
C LEU A 6 31.09 -35.28 11.16
N VAL A 7 30.07 -36.06 10.77
CA VAL A 7 29.09 -35.64 9.74
C VAL A 7 28.29 -34.43 10.21
N LEU A 8 27.82 -34.42 11.46
CA LEU A 8 27.15 -33.26 12.06
C LEU A 8 28.04 -32.02 12.04
N ALA A 9 29.31 -32.16 12.46
CA ALA A 9 30.29 -31.07 12.47
C ALA A 9 30.57 -30.49 11.07
N LEU A 10 30.58 -31.34 10.03
CA LEU A 10 30.80 -30.93 8.64
C LEU A 10 29.56 -30.26 8.02
N THR A 11 28.34 -30.62 8.44
CA THR A 11 27.11 -30.03 7.90
C THR A 11 26.66 -28.76 8.62
N LEU A 12 26.98 -28.60 9.91
CA LEU A 12 26.66 -27.44 10.74
C LEU A 12 27.01 -26.08 10.12
N PRO A 13 28.22 -25.85 9.55
CA PRO A 13 28.58 -24.56 8.97
C PRO A 13 27.75 -24.18 7.74
N TRP A 14 27.05 -25.14 7.12
CA TRP A 14 26.16 -24.89 5.98
C TRP A 14 24.68 -24.78 6.39
N THR A 15 24.26 -25.51 7.42
CA THR A 15 22.86 -25.51 7.87
C THR A 15 22.50 -24.30 8.72
N ILE A 16 23.41 -23.84 9.59
CA ILE A 16 23.18 -22.67 10.47
C ILE A 16 22.88 -21.39 9.67
N PRO A 17 23.73 -20.94 8.71
CA PRO A 17 23.45 -19.71 7.97
C PRO A 17 22.18 -19.78 7.13
N ARG A 18 21.77 -20.98 6.69
CA ARG A 18 20.52 -21.20 5.97
C ARG A 18 19.30 -21.11 6.87
N ALA A 19 19.38 -21.64 8.08
CA ALA A 19 18.31 -21.51 9.07
C ALA A 19 18.08 -20.03 9.43
N ASP A 20 19.16 -19.28 9.67
CA ASP A 20 19.08 -17.85 9.95
C ASP A 20 18.49 -17.05 8.77
N ALA A 21 18.91 -17.36 7.55
CA ALA A 21 18.36 -16.73 6.34
C ALA A 21 16.85 -17.02 6.18
N LEU A 22 16.40 -18.24 6.46
CA LEU A 22 14.98 -18.61 6.40
C LEU A 22 14.17 -17.86 7.47
N VAL A 23 14.70 -17.73 8.69
CA VAL A 23 14.04 -16.96 9.75
C VAL A 23 13.92 -15.48 9.37
N GLN A 24 14.98 -14.91 8.77
CA GLN A 24 14.95 -13.52 8.28
C GLN A 24 13.94 -13.35 7.14
N GLN A 25 13.93 -14.26 6.16
CA GLN A 25 12.96 -14.24 5.07
C GLN A 25 11.52 -14.38 5.56
N GLY A 26 11.28 -15.22 6.58
CA GLY A 26 9.97 -15.34 7.23
C GLY A 26 9.52 -14.03 7.87
N ARG A 27 10.41 -13.36 8.63
CA ARG A 27 10.11 -12.06 9.23
C ARG A 27 9.83 -10.97 8.18
N ASP A 28 10.61 -10.93 7.10
CA ASP A 28 10.39 -10.01 5.99
C ASP A 28 9.02 -10.25 5.33
N ALA A 29 8.65 -11.52 5.12
CA ALA A 29 7.34 -11.89 4.57
C ALA A 29 6.18 -11.51 5.50
N ASP A 30 6.32 -11.75 6.80
CA ASP A 30 5.30 -11.38 7.80
C ASP A 30 5.10 -9.87 7.87
N LEU A 31 6.18 -9.09 7.80
CA LEU A 31 6.11 -7.64 7.75
C LEU A 31 5.40 -7.15 6.48
N ALA A 32 5.77 -7.67 5.32
CA ALA A 32 5.11 -7.34 4.07
C ALA A 32 3.61 -7.67 4.12
N ALA A 33 3.25 -8.86 4.61
CA ALA A 33 1.86 -9.27 4.79
C ALA A 33 1.10 -8.34 5.77
N HIS A 34 1.75 -7.94 6.86
CA HIS A 34 1.18 -6.99 7.81
C HIS A 34 0.85 -5.64 7.15
N PHE A 35 1.78 -5.05 6.38
CA PHE A 35 1.52 -3.79 5.68
C PHE A 35 0.36 -3.92 4.68
N GLN A 36 0.31 -5.02 3.91
CA GLN A 36 -0.75 -5.28 2.94
C GLN A 36 -2.12 -5.47 3.61
N GLN A 37 -2.19 -6.26 4.69
CA GLN A 37 -3.42 -6.48 5.43
C GLN A 37 -3.96 -5.18 6.02
N ARG A 38 -3.07 -4.37 6.62
CA ARG A 38 -3.45 -3.06 7.19
C ARG A 38 -3.85 -2.06 6.11
N LEU A 39 -3.28 -2.15 4.90
CA LEU A 39 -3.73 -1.36 3.74
C LEU A 39 -5.16 -1.72 3.36
N PHE A 40 -5.51 -3.00 3.35
CA PHE A 40 -6.88 -3.44 3.04
C PHE A 40 -7.86 -2.92 4.09
N THR A 41 -7.50 -3.02 5.36
CA THR A 41 -8.28 -2.43 6.45
C THR A 41 -8.43 -0.92 6.29
N ALA A 42 -7.38 -0.20 5.89
CA ALA A 42 -7.45 1.24 5.61
C ALA A 42 -8.42 1.57 4.47
N VAL A 43 -8.43 0.78 3.40
CA VAL A 43 -9.41 0.90 2.30
C VAL A 43 -10.83 0.69 2.81
N ASP A 44 -11.06 -0.33 3.64
CA ASP A 44 -12.38 -0.63 4.18
C ASP A 44 -12.86 0.48 5.14
N HIS A 45 -11.97 1.03 5.98
CA HIS A 45 -12.26 2.19 6.83
C HIS A 45 -12.50 3.49 6.04
N ALA A 46 -11.93 3.61 4.85
CA ALA A 46 -12.23 4.72 3.94
C ALA A 46 -13.60 4.58 3.24
N GLY A 47 -14.40 3.57 3.60
CA GLY A 47 -15.71 3.29 2.99
C GLY A 47 -15.64 2.29 1.82
N GLY A 48 -14.50 1.64 1.62
CA GLY A 48 -14.31 0.60 0.61
C GLY A 48 -14.08 1.12 -0.81
N PRO A 49 -14.00 0.21 -1.80
CA PRO A 49 -13.56 0.57 -3.16
C PRO A 49 -14.42 1.63 -3.86
N ARG A 50 -15.73 1.63 -3.65
CA ARG A 50 -16.66 2.59 -4.27
C ARG A 50 -16.54 4.00 -3.66
N ALA A 51 -16.25 4.10 -2.37
CA ALA A 51 -16.04 5.40 -1.73
C ALA A 51 -14.71 6.02 -2.18
N VAL A 52 -13.67 5.18 -2.28
CA VAL A 52 -12.31 5.57 -2.66
C VAL A 52 -12.20 5.86 -4.17
N LEU A 53 -13.00 5.19 -5.00
CA LEU A 53 -13.09 5.39 -6.44
C LEU A 53 -14.55 5.61 -6.88
N PRO A 54 -15.15 6.78 -6.58
CA PRO A 54 -16.57 7.03 -6.83
C PRO A 54 -16.92 7.15 -8.31
N CYS A 55 -15.96 7.57 -9.14
CA CYS A 55 -16.14 7.70 -10.59
C CYS A 55 -15.17 6.79 -11.35
N ARG A 56 -15.37 6.50 -12.65
CA ARG A 56 -14.40 5.73 -13.45
C ARG A 56 -13.17 6.55 -13.82
N SER A 57 -13.32 7.87 -13.84
CA SER A 57 -12.24 8.84 -14.05
C SER A 57 -11.39 9.13 -12.81
N SER A 58 -11.80 8.70 -11.60
CA SER A 58 -11.04 8.99 -10.38
C SER A 58 -9.73 8.21 -10.29
N TYR A 59 -8.79 8.76 -9.54
CA TYR A 59 -7.47 8.16 -9.31
C TYR A 59 -7.19 8.05 -7.82
N VAL A 60 -6.32 7.10 -7.48
CA VAL A 60 -5.84 6.87 -6.12
C VAL A 60 -4.32 6.80 -6.16
N ALA A 61 -3.66 7.28 -5.11
CA ALA A 61 -2.23 7.13 -4.95
C ALA A 61 -1.90 6.30 -3.71
N VAL A 62 -0.78 5.57 -3.78
CA VAL A 62 -0.26 4.76 -2.68
C VAL A 62 1.26 4.72 -2.75
N ASN A 63 1.93 4.34 -1.66
CA ASN A 63 3.37 4.09 -1.71
C ASN A 63 3.70 3.11 -2.85
N HIS A 64 4.77 3.42 -3.60
CA HIS A 64 4.97 2.83 -4.93
C HIS A 64 5.08 1.30 -4.95
N SER A 65 5.65 0.67 -3.91
CA SER A 65 5.81 -0.79 -3.82
C SER A 65 4.48 -1.53 -3.69
N LEU A 66 3.39 -0.82 -3.35
CA LEU A 66 2.08 -1.41 -3.05
C LEU A 66 1.01 -1.05 -4.08
N ALA A 67 1.39 -0.44 -5.21
CA ALA A 67 0.46 -0.06 -6.27
C ALA A 67 -0.31 -1.28 -6.82
N SER A 68 0.37 -2.39 -7.07
CA SER A 68 -0.24 -3.64 -7.56
C SER A 68 -1.20 -4.25 -6.53
N VAL A 69 -0.83 -4.21 -5.25
CA VAL A 69 -1.66 -4.73 -4.15
C VAL A 69 -2.94 -3.92 -3.99
N LEU A 70 -2.84 -2.58 -4.06
CA LEU A 70 -4.00 -1.71 -3.97
C LEU A 70 -4.92 -1.86 -5.20
N ALA A 71 -4.34 -1.95 -6.40
CA ALA A 71 -5.09 -2.20 -7.64
C ALA A 71 -5.92 -3.49 -7.53
N TRP A 72 -5.33 -4.55 -6.97
CA TRP A 72 -6.01 -5.82 -6.71
C TRP A 72 -7.16 -5.67 -5.70
N LYS A 73 -6.94 -5.04 -4.55
CA LYS A 73 -7.98 -4.81 -3.52
C LYS A 73 -9.15 -3.99 -4.05
N LEU A 74 -8.86 -2.98 -4.86
CA LEU A 74 -9.87 -2.11 -5.47
C LEU A 74 -10.51 -2.73 -6.73
N ARG A 75 -9.99 -3.87 -7.22
CA ARG A 75 -10.41 -4.53 -8.47
C ARG A 75 -10.39 -3.59 -9.68
N VAL A 76 -9.31 -2.81 -9.80
CA VAL A 76 -9.12 -1.84 -10.89
C VAL A 76 -7.80 -2.07 -11.62
N PRO A 77 -7.67 -1.65 -12.89
CA PRO A 77 -6.41 -1.74 -13.60
C PRO A 77 -5.36 -0.81 -12.97
N LEU A 78 -4.10 -1.24 -12.98
CA LEU A 78 -2.97 -0.54 -12.34
C LEU A 78 -2.85 0.93 -12.78
N ARG A 79 -3.24 1.28 -14.01
CA ARG A 79 -3.27 2.66 -14.53
C ARG A 79 -4.11 3.65 -13.71
N ARG A 80 -5.04 3.16 -12.87
CA ARG A 80 -5.84 3.98 -11.95
C ARG A 80 -5.13 4.28 -10.63
N ILE A 81 -4.07 3.53 -10.33
CA ILE A 81 -3.19 3.77 -9.20
C ILE A 81 -2.01 4.59 -9.70
N ARG A 82 -1.89 5.83 -9.21
CA ARG A 82 -0.85 6.74 -9.64
C ARG A 82 0.27 6.79 -8.58
N PRO A 83 1.55 6.82 -8.99
CA PRO A 83 2.67 7.02 -8.06
C PRO A 83 2.71 8.45 -7.49
N LEU A 84 1.92 9.34 -8.08
CA LEU A 84 1.78 10.75 -7.77
C LEU A 84 0.29 11.09 -7.78
N MET A 85 -0.20 11.92 -6.86
CA MET A 85 -1.59 12.36 -6.91
C MET A 85 -1.75 13.62 -7.80
N PRO A 86 -2.40 13.53 -8.98
CA PRO A 86 -2.52 14.66 -9.91
C PRO A 86 -3.71 15.59 -9.61
N GLY A 87 -4.54 15.31 -8.61
CA GLY A 87 -5.76 16.08 -8.37
C GLY A 87 -6.61 15.51 -7.25
N THR A 88 -7.93 15.56 -7.42
CA THR A 88 -8.88 15.08 -6.41
C THR A 88 -8.90 13.54 -6.35
N GLY A 89 -8.90 13.01 -5.13
CA GLY A 89 -9.00 11.57 -4.87
C GLY A 89 -8.41 11.19 -3.52
N PHE A 90 -8.09 9.90 -3.36
CA PHE A 90 -7.56 9.37 -2.11
C PHE A 90 -6.08 8.99 -2.21
N VAL A 91 -5.33 9.25 -1.14
CA VAL A 91 -3.92 8.88 -0.99
C VAL A 91 -3.78 7.97 0.21
N PHE A 92 -3.25 6.78 0.01
CA PHE A 92 -2.88 5.84 1.06
C PHE A 92 -1.39 5.98 1.33
N SER A 93 -1.04 6.56 2.47
CA SER A 93 0.36 6.81 2.82
C SER A 93 0.76 6.04 4.07
N ALA A 94 1.91 5.36 4.01
CA ALA A 94 2.61 4.80 5.16
C ALA A 94 4.05 5.38 5.22
N PRO A 95 4.74 5.29 6.38
CA PRO A 95 6.16 5.63 6.46
C PRO A 95 6.98 4.86 5.42
N ARG A 96 8.00 5.52 4.85
CA ARG A 96 8.88 4.91 3.86
C ARG A 96 9.73 3.82 4.51
N ASN A 97 9.65 2.61 3.98
CA ASN A 97 10.57 1.52 4.27
C ASN A 97 10.72 0.60 3.03
N ARG A 98 11.37 -0.56 3.19
CA ARG A 98 11.59 -1.53 2.12
C ARG A 98 10.27 -2.13 1.58
N ASP A 99 9.28 -2.33 2.44
CA ASP A 99 8.02 -3.02 2.12
C ASP A 99 6.95 -2.07 1.55
N THR A 100 6.94 -0.82 2.02
CA THR A 100 5.99 0.20 1.56
C THR A 100 6.53 0.99 0.38
N GLY A 101 7.85 1.25 0.35
CA GLY A 101 8.46 2.17 -0.59
C GLY A 101 8.16 3.65 -0.25
N SER A 102 8.59 4.55 -1.13
CA SER A 102 8.38 5.99 -1.01
C SER A 102 6.91 6.37 -0.98
N THR A 103 6.57 7.31 -0.09
CA THR A 103 5.27 7.97 -0.01
C THR A 103 4.95 8.69 -1.32
N PRO A 104 3.72 8.56 -1.85
CA PRO A 104 3.33 9.25 -3.08
C PRO A 104 3.34 10.76 -2.85
N PRO A 105 4.02 11.56 -3.70
CA PRO A 105 3.94 13.00 -3.60
C PRO A 105 2.55 13.49 -4.01
N ILE A 106 2.12 14.59 -3.39
CA ILE A 106 0.95 15.37 -3.79
C ILE A 106 1.49 16.58 -4.55
N ALA A 107 1.61 16.50 -5.88
CA ALA A 107 2.37 17.49 -6.67
C ALA A 107 1.52 18.66 -7.21
N HIS A 108 0.23 18.73 -6.91
CA HIS A 108 -0.60 19.75 -7.54
C HIS A 108 -0.70 21.02 -6.70
N ALA A 109 -0.31 22.16 -7.29
CA ALA A 109 -0.53 23.49 -6.70
C ALA A 109 -2.02 23.85 -6.46
N SER A 110 -2.94 23.01 -6.96
CA SER A 110 -4.39 23.15 -6.73
C SER A 110 -4.96 22.12 -5.74
N ALA A 111 -4.14 21.22 -5.19
CA ALA A 111 -4.50 20.37 -4.06
C ALA A 111 -4.53 21.22 -2.79
N ASP A 112 -5.63 21.93 -2.60
CA ASP A 112 -5.71 23.01 -1.61
C ASP A 112 -6.16 22.51 -0.23
N ARG A 113 -6.78 21.33 -0.17
CA ARG A 113 -7.10 20.65 1.10
C ARG A 113 -6.67 19.19 1.06
N VAL A 114 -5.96 18.82 2.12
CA VAL A 114 -5.62 17.44 2.45
C VAL A 114 -6.32 17.13 3.77
N GLY A 115 -7.41 16.38 3.70
CA GLY A 115 -8.16 15.91 4.87
C GLY A 115 -7.73 14.50 5.24
N ILE A 116 -7.68 14.20 6.54
CA ILE A 116 -7.45 12.83 6.98
C ILE A 116 -8.81 12.16 7.13
N VAL A 117 -9.05 11.12 6.35
CA VAL A 117 -10.30 10.35 6.35
C VAL A 117 -10.24 9.24 7.38
N ALA A 118 -9.10 8.55 7.44
CA ALA A 118 -8.88 7.46 8.37
C ALA A 118 -7.41 7.34 8.75
N ARG A 119 -7.17 6.85 9.97
CA ARG A 119 -5.86 6.39 10.43
C ARG A 119 -5.98 4.94 10.84
N VAL A 120 -5.24 4.07 10.14
CA VAL A 120 -5.12 2.64 10.45
C VAL A 120 -3.64 2.34 10.51
N PRO A 121 -2.96 2.54 11.66
CA PRO A 121 -1.51 2.45 11.73
C PRO A 121 -0.98 1.17 11.07
N PRO A 122 0.01 1.26 10.17
CA PRO A 122 0.86 2.42 9.86
C PRO A 122 0.31 3.35 8.77
N TRP A 123 -0.90 3.12 8.28
CA TRP A 123 -1.52 3.86 7.18
C TRP A 123 -2.27 5.10 7.64
N ALA A 124 -2.10 6.18 6.88
CA ALA A 124 -3.01 7.30 6.84
C ALA A 124 -3.73 7.31 5.49
N VAL A 125 -5.04 7.50 5.52
CA VAL A 125 -5.86 7.73 4.34
C VAL A 125 -6.15 9.20 4.27
N LEU A 126 -5.67 9.82 3.20
CA LEU A 126 -5.83 11.24 2.95
C LEU A 126 -6.82 11.40 1.79
N GLU A 127 -7.75 12.32 1.95
CA GLU A 127 -8.54 12.84 0.86
C GLU A 127 -7.92 14.14 0.38
N VAL A 128 -7.63 14.19 -0.91
CA VAL A 128 -7.09 15.36 -1.58
C VAL A 128 -8.23 15.96 -2.39
N THR A 129 -8.56 17.23 -2.16
CA THR A 129 -9.58 17.95 -2.93
C THR A 129 -8.98 19.18 -3.59
N ARG A 130 -9.43 19.49 -4.81
CA ARG A 130 -9.06 20.74 -5.47
C ARG A 130 -9.89 21.90 -4.93
N ARG A 131 -9.37 23.13 -5.01
CA ARG A 131 -10.18 24.36 -4.84
C ARG A 131 -11.42 24.25 -5.75
N SER A 132 -12.60 24.56 -5.19
CA SER A 132 -13.95 24.46 -5.81
C SER A 132 -14.48 23.06 -6.20
N ALA A 133 -13.83 21.96 -5.79
CA ALA A 133 -14.35 20.59 -5.97
C ALA A 133 -14.75 19.95 -4.63
N SER A 134 -15.92 19.32 -4.58
CA SER A 134 -16.33 18.49 -3.45
C SER A 134 -15.50 17.21 -3.37
N ALA A 135 -15.20 16.77 -2.14
CA ALA A 135 -14.63 15.49 -1.73
C ALA A 135 -15.19 14.30 -2.53
N THR A 136 -16.51 14.27 -2.68
CA THR A 136 -17.21 13.46 -3.65
C THR A 136 -17.24 14.23 -4.97
N PRO A 137 -16.34 13.95 -5.95
CA PRO A 137 -16.49 14.52 -7.27
C PRO A 137 -17.88 14.15 -7.76
N HIS A 138 -18.64 15.16 -8.19
CA HIS A 138 -19.89 14.91 -8.90
C HIS A 138 -19.49 14.17 -10.18
N CYS A 139 -19.69 12.84 -10.19
CA CYS A 139 -19.31 12.05 -11.35
C CYS A 139 -20.08 12.61 -12.55
N ALA A 140 -19.37 12.78 -13.67
CA ALA A 140 -20.04 13.15 -14.91
C ALA A 140 -21.16 12.13 -15.22
N PRO A 141 -22.24 12.53 -15.93
CA PRO A 141 -23.29 11.61 -16.31
C PRO A 141 -22.70 10.35 -16.98
N GLY A 142 -23.01 9.16 -16.43
CA GLY A 142 -22.48 7.87 -16.91
C GLY A 142 -21.12 7.44 -16.33
N ASP A 143 -20.49 8.23 -15.47
CA ASP A 143 -19.14 7.98 -14.93
C ASP A 143 -19.12 7.31 -13.55
N ARG A 144 -20.26 6.79 -13.04
CA ARG A 144 -20.27 6.06 -11.75
C ARG A 144 -19.68 4.64 -11.89
N SER A 145 -19.03 4.19 -10.81
CA SER A 145 -18.39 2.87 -10.69
C SER A 145 -19.32 1.75 -10.18
#